data_AF-A0A9D2DV18-F1
#
_entry.id   AF-A0A9D2DV18-F1
#
_cell.length_a   1.000
_cell.length_b   1.000
_cell.length_c   1.000
_cell.angle_alpha   90.00
_cell.angle_beta   90.00
_cell.angle_gamma   90.00
#
_symmetry.space_group_name_H-M   'P 1'
#
loop_
_entity.id
_entity.type
_entity.pdbx_description
1 polymer ?
#
loop_
_entity_poly.entity_id
_entity_poly.type
_entity_poly.pdbx_seq_one_letter_code
_entity_poly.pdbx_strand_id
1 'polypeptide(L)'
;MYLPNQLSLTIPASVESVDDWLAMDCKNLETVYWNTKEDIPEAAFCRDSRLREVRLADGIKKIKYAAFSGCTALREINLPEGLTGIDVKAFSGCVNLKEVYIPSSVSYIATNAFEGIPGLVLKGAKNSYASYYAKAQGIPFECVGEAESPITNRPILSSVKCSGNTVTCSLLREVPGARSYEFYVLYDYAAQSDRPYYDDLYIRQIYTEDTTATTATFYNLPKGDWKVVCLAKFMNNKRTSKWSNEVSVHLSQQPAETPVITRAEVKGRNVTVTVKTENPRKQMGYDCVLAKSWDIVPEEKVYTIKNKRVSTITFKNVKPGTYYVAAHSFVRENVTSGLKVFGEWSEPKKIVVK
;
A
#
# COMPACT_ATOMS: atom_id res chain seq x y z
N MET A 1 4.85 -31.20 -17.16
CA MET A 1 5.06 -32.67 -17.22
C MET A 1 4.23 -33.27 -16.09
N TYR A 2 3.30 -34.20 -16.31
CA TYR A 2 2.52 -34.79 -15.21
C TYR A 2 3.37 -35.88 -14.53
N LEU A 3 3.76 -35.70 -13.26
CA LEU A 3 4.61 -36.60 -12.49
C LEU A 3 3.83 -37.30 -11.36
N PRO A 4 2.80 -38.12 -11.65
CA PRO A 4 1.85 -38.58 -10.63
C PRO A 4 2.49 -39.49 -9.56
N ASN A 5 3.62 -40.15 -9.85
CA ASN A 5 4.16 -41.24 -9.04
C ASN A 5 5.65 -41.09 -8.65
N GLN A 6 6.32 -39.99 -8.97
CA GLN A 6 7.73 -39.82 -8.56
C GLN A 6 7.83 -39.35 -7.11
N LEU A 7 8.66 -40.03 -6.32
CA LEU A 7 9.03 -39.62 -4.96
C LEU A 7 10.03 -38.47 -4.96
N SER A 8 10.88 -38.40 -5.98
CA SER A 8 11.92 -37.37 -6.09
C SER A 8 12.00 -36.80 -7.50
N LEU A 9 12.25 -35.50 -7.60
CA LEU A 9 12.51 -34.80 -8.86
C LEU A 9 13.91 -34.16 -8.83
N THR A 10 14.69 -34.37 -9.88
CA THR A 10 16.00 -33.73 -10.05
C THR A 10 15.99 -32.89 -11.33
N ILE A 11 16.26 -31.60 -11.19
CA ILE A 11 16.49 -30.68 -12.31
C ILE A 11 18.00 -30.50 -12.46
N PRO A 12 18.61 -31.00 -13.55
CA PRO A 12 20.05 -30.91 -13.77
C PRO A 12 20.55 -29.47 -13.92
N ALA A 13 21.83 -29.24 -13.60
CA ALA A 13 22.46 -27.93 -13.73
C ALA A 13 22.52 -27.39 -15.18
N SER A 14 22.41 -28.27 -16.18
CA SER A 14 22.41 -27.94 -17.60
C SER A 14 21.07 -27.40 -18.13
N VAL A 15 20.04 -27.36 -17.30
CA VAL A 15 18.71 -26.88 -17.72
C VAL A 15 18.72 -25.36 -17.80
N GLU A 16 18.42 -24.83 -18.99
CA GLU A 16 18.41 -23.38 -19.28
C GLU A 16 17.01 -22.74 -19.20
N SER A 17 15.96 -23.55 -19.05
CA SER A 17 14.59 -23.07 -18.86
C SER A 17 13.75 -24.16 -18.21
N VAL A 18 12.83 -23.77 -17.33
CA VAL A 18 11.87 -24.68 -16.69
C VAL A 18 10.49 -24.06 -16.77
N ASP A 19 9.53 -24.84 -17.26
CA ASP A 19 8.15 -24.38 -17.41
C ASP A 19 7.49 -24.09 -16.06
N ASP A 20 6.60 -23.11 -16.08
CA ASP A 20 5.64 -22.88 -15.00
C ASP A 20 4.77 -24.15 -14.79
N TRP A 21 4.30 -24.34 -13.56
CA TRP A 21 3.51 -25.50 -13.11
C TRP A 21 4.21 -26.86 -13.28
N LEU A 22 5.54 -26.89 -13.38
CA LEU A 22 6.37 -28.07 -13.65
C LEU A 22 5.86 -29.38 -13.02
N ALA A 23 5.60 -29.34 -11.71
CA ALA A 23 5.20 -30.47 -10.87
C ALA A 23 4.00 -30.11 -9.98
N MET A 24 3.09 -29.26 -10.42
CA MET A 24 1.92 -28.87 -9.63
C MET A 24 1.03 -30.06 -9.24
N ASP A 25 0.64 -30.12 -7.97
CA ASP A 25 -0.29 -31.08 -7.36
C ASP A 25 0.14 -32.55 -7.49
N CYS A 26 1.45 -32.81 -7.47
CA CYS A 26 2.04 -34.13 -7.44
C CYS A 26 1.82 -34.80 -6.06
N LYS A 27 0.93 -35.80 -6.04
CA LYS A 27 0.47 -36.45 -4.79
C LYS A 27 1.54 -37.26 -4.05
N ASN A 28 2.66 -37.57 -4.70
CA ASN A 28 3.70 -38.45 -4.17
C ASN A 28 5.10 -37.80 -4.09
N LEU A 29 5.28 -36.57 -4.58
CA LEU A 29 6.59 -35.93 -4.59
C LEU A 29 7.01 -35.56 -3.15
N GLU A 30 8.13 -36.09 -2.69
CA GLU A 30 8.68 -35.86 -1.34
C GLU A 30 9.96 -35.02 -1.35
N THR A 31 10.77 -35.11 -2.41
CA THR A 31 12.08 -34.45 -2.49
C THR A 31 12.32 -33.79 -3.85
N VAL A 32 12.87 -32.57 -3.84
CA VAL A 32 13.30 -31.85 -5.05
C VAL A 32 14.78 -31.48 -4.95
N TYR A 33 15.53 -31.78 -6.01
CA TYR A 33 16.90 -31.32 -6.23
C TYR A 33 16.92 -30.33 -7.40
N TRP A 34 17.00 -29.03 -7.10
CA TRP A 34 17.02 -27.96 -8.08
C TRP A 34 18.47 -27.53 -8.35
N ASN A 35 19.17 -28.25 -9.22
CA ASN A 35 20.61 -28.04 -9.45
C ASN A 35 20.91 -26.96 -10.50
N THR A 36 19.89 -26.40 -11.15
CA THR A 36 20.02 -25.30 -12.10
C THR A 36 19.99 -23.94 -11.39
N LYS A 37 20.51 -22.92 -12.08
CA LYS A 37 20.48 -21.50 -11.66
C LYS A 37 19.17 -20.81 -12.03
N GLU A 38 18.31 -21.48 -12.80
CA GLU A 38 17.01 -20.94 -13.17
C GLU A 38 16.16 -20.63 -11.95
N ASP A 39 15.40 -19.54 -12.04
CA ASP A 39 14.43 -19.14 -11.02
C ASP A 39 13.39 -20.26 -10.81
N ILE A 40 12.88 -20.40 -9.58
CA ILE A 40 11.78 -21.34 -9.33
C ILE A 40 10.52 -20.78 -10.01
N PRO A 41 9.95 -21.48 -11.01
CA PRO A 41 8.93 -20.92 -11.88
C PRO A 41 7.56 -20.84 -11.18
N GLU A 42 6.61 -20.20 -11.85
CA GLU A 42 5.28 -19.98 -11.28
C GLU A 42 4.62 -21.30 -10.93
N ALA A 43 4.11 -21.40 -9.68
CA ALA A 43 3.38 -22.55 -9.16
C ALA A 43 4.05 -23.92 -9.40
N ALA A 44 5.39 -23.95 -9.51
CA ALA A 44 6.18 -25.12 -9.87
C ALA A 44 5.83 -26.37 -9.03
N PHE A 45 5.61 -26.18 -7.73
CA PHE A 45 5.32 -27.23 -6.73
C PHE A 45 4.04 -26.93 -5.96
N CYS A 46 3.14 -26.14 -6.54
CA CYS A 46 1.90 -25.73 -5.87
C CYS A 46 1.06 -26.97 -5.52
N ARG A 47 0.60 -27.06 -4.27
CA ARG A 47 -0.18 -28.17 -3.69
C ARG A 47 0.53 -29.52 -3.61
N ASP A 48 1.86 -29.55 -3.69
CA ASP A 48 2.66 -30.75 -3.43
C ASP A 48 2.69 -31.07 -1.94
N SER A 49 1.56 -31.55 -1.43
CA SER A 49 1.30 -31.75 0.00
C SER A 49 2.25 -32.73 0.70
N ARG A 50 3.00 -33.55 -0.05
CA ARG A 50 4.01 -34.47 0.47
C ARG A 50 5.45 -33.98 0.34
N LEU A 51 5.69 -32.84 -0.33
CA LEU A 51 7.03 -32.29 -0.51
C LEU A 51 7.59 -31.87 0.84
N ARG A 52 8.66 -32.53 1.27
CA ARG A 52 9.30 -32.37 2.59
C ARG A 52 10.64 -31.69 2.51
N GLU A 53 11.36 -31.92 1.42
CA GLU A 53 12.74 -31.47 1.24
C GLU A 53 12.94 -30.84 -0.14
N VAL A 54 13.50 -29.64 -0.15
CA VAL A 54 13.88 -28.92 -1.37
C VAL A 54 15.32 -28.47 -1.22
N ARG A 55 16.18 -28.91 -2.14
CA ARG A 55 17.57 -28.48 -2.23
C ARG A 55 17.74 -27.55 -3.41
N LEU A 56 18.15 -26.32 -3.13
CA LEU A 56 18.33 -25.26 -4.11
C LEU A 56 19.82 -25.04 -4.37
N ALA A 57 20.19 -24.94 -5.65
CA ALA A 57 21.54 -24.51 -6.04
C ALA A 57 21.73 -22.99 -5.89
N ASP A 58 22.99 -22.56 -5.84
CA ASP A 58 23.35 -21.15 -5.89
C ASP A 58 23.02 -20.53 -7.24
N GLY A 59 22.77 -19.22 -7.24
CA GLY A 59 22.55 -18.44 -8.47
C GLY A 59 21.09 -18.14 -8.79
N ILE A 60 20.14 -18.86 -8.17
CA ILE A 60 18.70 -18.58 -8.24
C ILE A 60 18.44 -17.14 -7.79
N LYS A 61 17.67 -16.37 -8.58
CA LYS A 61 17.38 -14.96 -8.29
C LYS A 61 16.01 -14.75 -7.70
N LYS A 62 15.03 -15.59 -8.03
CA LYS A 62 13.65 -15.45 -7.58
C LYS A 62 12.97 -16.78 -7.30
N ILE A 63 12.03 -16.72 -6.37
CA ILE A 63 10.98 -17.72 -6.17
C ILE A 63 9.67 -17.07 -6.57
N LYS A 64 9.08 -17.51 -7.68
CA LYS A 64 7.94 -16.85 -8.34
C LYS A 64 6.60 -17.15 -7.64
N TYR A 65 5.54 -16.55 -8.20
CA TYR A 65 4.16 -16.66 -7.72
C TYR A 65 3.79 -18.09 -7.36
N ALA A 66 3.31 -18.28 -6.11
CA ALA A 66 2.78 -19.55 -5.60
C ALA A 66 3.69 -20.79 -5.74
N ALA A 67 5.01 -20.63 -5.94
CA ALA A 67 5.94 -21.71 -6.28
C ALA A 67 5.85 -22.95 -5.35
N PHE A 68 5.71 -22.75 -4.05
CA PHE A 68 5.54 -23.79 -3.02
C PHE A 68 4.23 -23.66 -2.25
N SER A 69 3.24 -22.96 -2.80
CA SER A 69 1.96 -22.73 -2.13
C SER A 69 1.27 -24.06 -1.79
N GLY A 70 0.92 -24.29 -0.53
CA GLY A 70 0.25 -25.51 -0.09
C GLY A 70 1.16 -26.74 0.04
N CYS A 71 2.49 -26.59 0.03
CA CYS A 71 3.44 -27.66 0.37
C CYS A 71 3.41 -27.96 1.87
N THR A 72 2.30 -28.55 2.34
CA THR A 72 2.02 -28.70 3.78
C THR A 72 3.02 -29.57 4.54
N ALA A 73 3.79 -30.44 3.87
CA ALA A 73 4.81 -31.28 4.51
C ALA A 73 6.21 -30.62 4.58
N LEU A 74 6.42 -29.47 3.93
CA LEU A 74 7.72 -28.79 3.90
C LEU A 74 8.01 -28.21 5.29
N ARG A 75 9.15 -28.61 5.88
CA ARG A 75 9.52 -28.23 7.27
C ARG A 75 10.60 -27.17 7.34
N GLU A 76 11.51 -27.23 6.38
CA GLU A 76 12.66 -26.36 6.25
C GLU A 76 12.95 -26.13 4.77
N ILE A 77 13.53 -24.96 4.45
CA ILE A 77 14.09 -24.68 3.14
C ILE A 77 15.29 -23.77 3.31
N ASN A 78 16.40 -24.14 2.68
CA ASN A 78 17.60 -23.32 2.63
C ASN A 78 17.56 -22.48 1.37
N LEU A 79 17.36 -21.17 1.54
CA LEU A 79 17.36 -20.23 0.44
C LEU A 79 18.80 -19.88 0.04
N PRO A 80 19.15 -19.92 -1.26
CA PRO A 80 20.52 -19.71 -1.70
C PRO A 80 20.95 -18.25 -1.59
N GLU A 81 22.24 -18.04 -1.35
CA GLU A 81 22.84 -16.70 -1.39
C GLU A 81 22.71 -16.10 -2.80
N GLY A 82 22.43 -14.80 -2.87
CA GLY A 82 22.15 -14.11 -4.13
C GLY A 82 20.70 -14.15 -4.60
N LEU A 83 19.79 -14.82 -3.87
CA LEU A 83 18.35 -14.68 -4.03
C LEU A 83 17.93 -13.23 -3.81
N THR A 84 17.12 -12.66 -4.70
CA THR A 84 16.75 -11.24 -4.68
C THR A 84 15.28 -10.97 -4.40
N GLY A 85 14.40 -11.95 -4.64
CA GLY A 85 12.94 -11.79 -4.55
C GLY A 85 12.19 -13.06 -4.19
N ILE A 86 11.17 -12.91 -3.34
CA ILE A 86 10.19 -13.93 -2.99
C ILE A 86 8.80 -13.36 -3.31
N ASP A 87 8.12 -13.93 -4.30
CA ASP A 87 6.90 -13.36 -4.86
C ASP A 87 5.62 -13.76 -4.10
N VAL A 88 4.48 -13.23 -4.57
CA VAL A 88 3.15 -13.40 -3.99
C VAL A 88 2.84 -14.88 -3.77
N LYS A 89 2.41 -15.22 -2.55
CA LYS A 89 2.06 -16.59 -2.12
C LYS A 89 3.14 -17.66 -2.28
N ALA A 90 4.41 -17.30 -2.49
CA ALA A 90 5.49 -18.27 -2.76
C ALA A 90 5.54 -19.46 -1.80
N PHE A 91 5.27 -19.26 -0.49
CA PHE A 91 5.22 -20.29 0.55
C PHE A 91 3.86 -20.33 1.27
N SER A 92 2.80 -19.75 0.70
CA SER A 92 1.51 -19.65 1.38
C SER A 92 0.96 -21.03 1.74
N GLY A 93 0.50 -21.21 2.97
CA GLY A 93 -0.06 -22.48 3.44
C GLY A 93 0.94 -23.62 3.62
N CYS A 94 2.25 -23.36 3.65
CA CYS A 94 3.27 -24.32 4.08
C CYS A 94 3.20 -24.54 5.60
N VAL A 95 2.12 -25.14 6.11
CA VAL A 95 1.75 -25.12 7.53
C VAL A 95 2.77 -25.73 8.50
N ASN A 96 3.69 -26.57 8.02
CA ASN A 96 4.75 -27.19 8.83
C ASN A 96 6.11 -26.49 8.71
N LEU A 97 6.22 -25.43 7.91
CA LEU A 97 7.45 -24.65 7.75
C LEU A 97 7.66 -23.80 9.00
N LYS A 98 8.64 -24.17 9.82
CA LYS A 98 8.86 -23.52 11.13
C LYS A 98 9.84 -22.38 11.06
N GLU A 99 10.90 -22.54 10.29
CA GLU A 99 12.03 -21.62 10.25
C GLU A 99 12.50 -21.44 8.82
N VAL A 100 12.80 -20.19 8.45
CA VAL A 100 13.39 -19.86 7.15
C VAL A 100 14.46 -18.81 7.36
N TYR A 101 15.70 -19.13 6.97
CA TYR A 101 16.75 -18.13 6.83
C TYR A 101 16.56 -17.36 5.53
N ILE A 102 16.49 -16.04 5.62
CA ILE A 102 16.38 -15.14 4.47
C ILE A 102 17.74 -14.46 4.24
N PRO A 103 18.42 -14.76 3.12
CA PRO A 103 19.71 -14.17 2.77
C PRO A 103 19.67 -12.64 2.69
N SER A 104 20.80 -11.98 2.98
CA SER A 104 20.90 -10.51 2.97
C SER A 104 20.72 -9.91 1.57
N SER A 105 20.92 -10.70 0.51
CA SER A 105 20.68 -10.32 -0.87
C SER A 105 19.20 -10.11 -1.21
N VAL A 106 18.28 -10.63 -0.39
CA VAL A 106 16.83 -10.51 -0.63
C VAL A 106 16.41 -9.06 -0.47
N SER A 107 15.88 -8.50 -1.56
CA SER A 107 15.47 -7.09 -1.66
C SER A 107 13.95 -6.92 -1.78
N TYR A 108 13.21 -8.03 -1.86
CA TYR A 108 11.77 -8.05 -2.02
C TYR A 108 11.17 -9.35 -1.47
N ILE A 109 10.12 -9.21 -0.67
CA ILE A 109 9.27 -10.30 -0.19
C ILE A 109 7.84 -9.77 -0.31
N ALA A 110 6.99 -10.46 -1.05
CA ALA A 110 5.58 -10.10 -1.16
C ALA A 110 4.87 -10.23 0.20
N THR A 111 3.92 -9.34 0.48
CA THR A 111 3.20 -9.26 1.76
C THR A 111 2.65 -10.62 2.22
N ASN A 112 2.06 -11.38 1.29
CA ASN A 112 1.48 -12.70 1.54
C ASN A 112 2.38 -13.89 1.15
N ALA A 113 3.69 -13.68 0.97
CA ALA A 113 4.61 -14.76 0.61
C ALA A 113 4.55 -15.92 1.61
N PHE A 114 4.40 -15.62 2.91
CA PHE A 114 4.34 -16.58 4.01
C PHE A 114 2.96 -16.62 4.71
N GLU A 115 1.89 -16.27 3.99
CA GLU A 115 0.52 -16.29 4.52
C GLU A 115 0.08 -17.71 4.93
N GLY A 116 -0.53 -17.86 6.11
CA GLY A 116 -1.08 -19.14 6.56
C GLY A 116 -0.02 -20.13 7.08
N ILE A 117 1.13 -19.64 7.56
CA ILE A 117 2.18 -20.47 8.18
C ILE A 117 2.21 -20.22 9.70
N PRO A 118 1.55 -21.05 10.52
CA PRO A 118 1.46 -20.84 11.96
C PRO A 118 2.82 -21.08 12.63
N GLY A 119 3.23 -20.15 13.51
CA GLY A 119 4.46 -20.30 14.30
C GLY A 119 5.77 -20.14 13.51
N LEU A 120 5.72 -19.59 12.29
CA LEU A 120 6.90 -19.28 11.50
C LEU A 120 7.85 -18.33 12.25
N VAL A 121 9.14 -18.63 12.21
CA VAL A 121 10.22 -17.73 12.61
C VAL A 121 11.08 -17.44 11.38
N LEU A 122 11.28 -16.15 11.09
CA LEU A 122 12.24 -15.74 10.06
C LEU A 122 13.60 -15.48 10.68
N LYS A 123 14.66 -16.00 10.06
CA LYS A 123 16.04 -15.69 10.45
C LYS A 123 16.69 -14.82 9.41
N GLY A 124 17.60 -13.96 9.83
CA GLY A 124 18.37 -13.15 8.89
C GLY A 124 19.25 -12.14 9.59
N ALA A 125 19.94 -11.35 8.78
CA ALA A 125 20.75 -10.27 9.30
C ALA A 125 19.90 -9.13 9.88
N LYS A 126 20.42 -8.47 10.92
CA LYS A 126 19.88 -7.22 11.45
C LYS A 126 19.80 -6.17 10.34
N ASN A 127 18.71 -5.41 10.29
CA ASN A 127 18.47 -4.37 9.29
C ASN A 127 18.37 -4.86 7.82
N SER A 128 18.21 -6.17 7.60
CA SER A 128 17.90 -6.74 6.29
C SER A 128 16.43 -6.52 5.92
N TYR A 129 16.09 -6.68 4.63
CA TYR A 129 14.69 -6.67 4.18
C TYR A 129 13.84 -7.68 4.97
N ALA A 130 14.41 -8.85 5.28
CA ALA A 130 13.76 -9.88 6.08
C ALA A 130 13.36 -9.40 7.48
N SER A 131 14.27 -8.70 8.18
CA SER A 131 13.99 -8.17 9.53
C SER A 131 12.82 -7.19 9.52
N TYR A 132 12.70 -6.40 8.46
CA TYR A 132 11.62 -5.42 8.31
C TYR A 132 10.32 -6.04 7.86
N TYR A 133 10.39 -6.98 6.91
CA TYR A 133 9.23 -7.77 6.49
C TYR A 133 8.61 -8.50 7.70
N ALA A 134 9.44 -9.18 8.51
CA ALA A 134 9.00 -9.88 9.71
C ALA A 134 8.29 -8.94 10.69
N LYS A 135 8.89 -7.77 10.97
CA LYS A 135 8.26 -6.74 11.81
C LYS A 135 6.91 -6.26 11.25
N ALA A 136 6.83 -6.01 9.94
CA ALA A 136 5.60 -5.51 9.30
C ALA A 136 4.47 -6.56 9.28
N GLN A 137 4.81 -7.84 9.14
CA GLN A 137 3.84 -8.95 9.15
C GLN A 137 3.56 -9.51 10.57
N GLY A 138 4.24 -8.99 11.60
CA GLY A 138 4.13 -9.53 12.96
C GLY A 138 4.70 -10.94 13.13
N ILE A 139 5.65 -11.34 12.28
CA ILE A 139 6.31 -12.65 12.32
C ILE A 139 7.53 -12.56 13.25
N PRO A 140 7.73 -13.51 14.19
CA PRO A 140 8.95 -13.61 14.98
C PRO A 140 10.23 -13.59 14.12
N PHE A 141 11.23 -12.85 14.55
CA PHE A 141 12.50 -12.71 13.83
C PHE A 141 13.70 -13.04 14.72
N GLU A 142 14.57 -13.93 14.26
CA GLU A 142 15.84 -14.27 14.90
C GLU A 142 17.01 -13.63 14.14
N CYS A 143 17.79 -12.82 14.84
CA CYS A 143 18.94 -12.15 14.28
C CYS A 143 20.15 -13.09 14.30
N VAL A 144 20.73 -13.38 13.14
CA VAL A 144 21.89 -14.29 13.01
C VAL A 144 23.20 -13.57 12.62
N GLY A 145 23.19 -12.23 12.54
CA GLY A 145 24.37 -11.42 12.28
C GLY A 145 24.02 -9.96 11.96
N GLU A 146 25.03 -9.12 11.73
CA GLU A 146 24.85 -7.78 11.17
C GLU A 146 25.15 -7.85 9.68
N ALA A 147 24.22 -7.39 8.83
CA ALA A 147 24.49 -7.32 7.40
C ALA A 147 25.54 -6.22 7.16
N GLU A 148 26.74 -6.62 6.78
CA GLU A 148 27.50 -5.78 5.86
C GLU A 148 26.84 -5.95 4.49
N SER A 149 26.30 -4.86 3.93
CA SER A 149 25.76 -4.71 2.56
C SER A 149 24.24 -4.85 2.37
N PRO A 150 23.68 -4.26 1.30
CA PRO A 150 23.68 -2.86 0.92
C PRO A 150 22.34 -2.24 1.34
N ILE A 151 22.33 -0.93 1.64
CA ILE A 151 21.07 -0.22 1.88
C ILE A 151 20.24 -0.31 0.58
N THR A 152 19.17 -1.12 0.58
CA THR A 152 18.30 -1.28 -0.59
C THR A 152 17.75 0.08 -1.02
N ASN A 153 17.78 0.39 -2.31
CA ASN A 153 17.09 1.56 -2.88
C ASN A 153 15.57 1.35 -3.03
N ARG A 154 15.00 0.34 -2.36
CA ARG A 154 13.54 0.18 -2.27
C ARG A 154 13.01 0.85 -1.01
N PRO A 155 11.91 1.62 -1.08
CA PRO A 155 11.21 2.09 0.10
C PRO A 155 10.60 0.89 0.85
N ILE A 156 10.54 0.99 2.18
CA ILE A 156 9.92 -0.03 3.03
C ILE A 156 8.98 0.67 3.99
N LEU A 157 7.69 0.36 3.92
CA LEU A 157 6.70 0.81 4.89
C LEU A 157 6.89 0.00 6.18
N SER A 158 7.36 0.67 7.23
CA SER A 158 7.62 0.08 8.55
C SER A 158 6.39 0.06 9.45
N SER A 159 5.47 1.01 9.25
CA SER A 159 4.20 1.03 9.96
C SER A 159 3.14 1.72 9.12
N VAL A 160 1.92 1.21 9.21
CA VAL A 160 0.71 1.87 8.73
C VAL A 160 -0.29 1.84 9.88
N LYS A 161 -0.63 3.02 10.39
CA LYS A 161 -1.50 3.19 11.56
C LYS A 161 -2.78 3.86 11.14
N CYS A 162 -3.89 3.36 11.69
CA CYS A 162 -5.21 3.93 11.48
C CYS A 162 -5.68 4.64 12.75
N SER A 163 -6.23 5.84 12.59
CA SER A 163 -6.92 6.57 13.66
C SER A 163 -8.15 7.27 13.10
N GLY A 164 -9.33 6.74 13.41
CA GLY A 164 -10.58 7.13 12.76
C GLY A 164 -10.50 6.87 11.26
N ASN A 165 -10.58 7.93 10.46
CA ASN A 165 -10.52 7.88 8.99
C ASN A 165 -9.16 8.35 8.45
N THR A 166 -8.13 8.27 9.29
CA THR A 166 -6.78 8.71 8.98
C THR A 166 -5.87 7.51 8.91
N VAL A 167 -5.08 7.43 7.84
CA VAL A 167 -4.03 6.44 7.63
C VAL A 167 -2.70 7.18 7.63
N THR A 168 -1.87 6.93 8.64
CA THR A 168 -0.47 7.39 8.68
C THR A 168 0.43 6.23 8.32
N CYS A 169 1.24 6.39 7.28
CA CYS A 169 2.27 5.43 6.92
C CYS A 169 3.66 6.02 7.17
N SER A 170 4.60 5.16 7.54
CA SER A 170 5.98 5.55 7.79
C SER A 170 6.92 4.63 7.02
N LEU A 171 7.77 5.23 6.21
CA LEU A 171 9.00 4.59 5.78
C LEU A 171 9.85 4.27 6.99
N LEU A 172 10.49 3.13 6.91
CA LEU A 172 11.46 2.68 7.87
C LEU A 172 12.67 3.63 8.01
N ARG A 173 13.12 4.13 6.86
CA ARG A 173 14.32 4.94 6.70
C ARG A 173 14.21 5.71 5.38
N GLU A 174 15.07 6.70 5.23
CA GLU A 174 15.31 7.33 3.94
C GLU A 174 15.85 6.28 2.94
N VAL A 175 15.43 6.40 1.69
CA VAL A 175 15.87 5.53 0.60
C VAL A 175 17.08 6.18 -0.08
N PRO A 176 18.28 5.60 0.00
CA PRO A 176 19.47 6.23 -0.57
C PRO A 176 19.32 6.49 -2.06
N GLY A 177 19.61 7.71 -2.47
CA GLY A 177 19.53 8.15 -3.87
C GLY A 177 18.11 8.47 -4.37
N ALA A 178 17.06 8.25 -3.55
CA ALA A 178 15.73 8.71 -3.90
C ALA A 178 15.72 10.24 -3.98
N ARG A 179 14.91 10.77 -4.89
CA ARG A 179 14.72 12.22 -5.11
C ARG A 179 13.32 12.68 -4.74
N SER A 180 12.37 11.76 -4.72
CA SER A 180 11.02 11.98 -4.23
C SER A 180 10.35 10.68 -3.83
N TYR A 181 9.30 10.81 -3.00
CA TYR A 181 8.38 9.74 -2.67
C TYR A 181 6.98 10.07 -3.17
N GLU A 182 6.28 9.05 -3.64
CA GLU A 182 4.85 9.07 -3.88
C GLU A 182 4.20 8.00 -3.02
N PHE A 183 3.47 8.43 -2.01
CA PHE A 183 2.67 7.54 -1.20
C PHE A 183 1.28 7.43 -1.83
N TYR A 184 0.74 6.22 -1.85
CA TYR A 184 -0.59 5.94 -2.35
C TYR A 184 -1.41 5.16 -1.33
N VAL A 185 -2.70 5.48 -1.27
CA VAL A 185 -3.71 4.62 -0.67
C VAL A 185 -4.71 4.27 -1.77
N LEU A 186 -4.91 2.98 -1.97
CA LEU A 186 -5.72 2.40 -3.02
C LEU A 186 -6.96 1.76 -2.38
N TYR A 187 -8.13 2.10 -2.90
CA TYR A 187 -9.41 1.50 -2.51
C TYR A 187 -10.03 0.82 -3.71
N ASP A 188 -10.30 -0.46 -3.56
CA ASP A 188 -10.99 -1.25 -4.57
C ASP A 188 -12.51 -1.09 -4.35
N TYR A 189 -13.13 -0.23 -5.16
CA TYR A 189 -14.57 0.02 -5.11
C TYR A 189 -15.38 -1.17 -5.66
N ALA A 190 -14.79 -1.97 -6.57
CA ALA A 190 -15.47 -3.08 -7.22
C ALA A 190 -15.68 -4.27 -6.27
N ALA A 191 -14.80 -4.46 -5.29
CA ALA A 191 -14.90 -5.56 -4.32
C ALA A 191 -16.12 -5.49 -3.37
N GLN A 192 -16.84 -4.37 -3.29
CA GLN A 192 -17.94 -4.17 -2.33
C GLN A 192 -19.30 -3.82 -2.95
N SER A 193 -19.41 -3.67 -4.28
CA SER A 193 -20.69 -3.36 -4.93
C SER A 193 -21.05 -4.43 -5.94
N ASP A 194 -22.30 -4.91 -5.92
CA ASP A 194 -22.90 -5.80 -6.95
C ASP A 194 -23.05 -5.10 -8.33
N ARG A 195 -22.21 -4.10 -8.64
CA ARG A 195 -22.28 -3.31 -9.87
C ARG A 195 -21.12 -3.69 -10.78
N PRO A 196 -21.37 -4.34 -11.94
CA PRO A 196 -20.32 -5.01 -12.71
C PRO A 196 -19.42 -4.11 -13.57
N TYR A 197 -19.46 -2.77 -13.44
CA TYR A 197 -19.06 -1.91 -14.58
C TYR A 197 -18.28 -0.62 -14.29
N TYR A 198 -17.66 -0.46 -13.11
CA TYR A 198 -16.74 0.65 -12.88
C TYR A 198 -15.40 0.15 -12.31
N ASP A 199 -14.36 0.19 -13.13
CA ASP A 199 -12.94 0.03 -12.77
C ASP A 199 -12.41 1.27 -12.00
N ASP A 200 -13.20 1.83 -11.10
CA ASP A 200 -12.82 3.03 -10.35
C ASP A 200 -11.99 2.63 -9.11
N LEU A 201 -10.70 2.35 -9.32
CA LEU A 201 -9.74 2.30 -8.23
C LEU A 201 -9.64 3.73 -7.65
N TYR A 202 -10.15 3.94 -6.45
CA TYR A 202 -10.02 5.24 -5.81
C TYR A 202 -8.61 5.37 -5.23
N ILE A 203 -7.83 6.29 -5.80
CA ILE A 203 -6.43 6.51 -5.45
C ILE A 203 -6.27 7.88 -4.79
N ARG A 204 -5.74 7.90 -3.57
CA ARG A 204 -5.21 9.13 -2.95
C ARG A 204 -3.69 9.08 -3.03
N GLN A 205 -3.09 10.18 -3.51
CA GLN A 205 -1.64 10.31 -3.66
C GLN A 205 -1.11 11.47 -2.80
N ILE A 206 0.01 11.26 -2.12
CA ILE A 206 0.83 12.30 -1.51
C ILE A 206 2.22 12.25 -2.14
N TYR A 207 2.65 13.36 -2.73
CA TYR A 207 3.98 13.53 -3.31
C TYR A 207 4.85 14.38 -2.39
N THR A 208 6.12 14.04 -2.27
CA THR A 208 7.12 14.88 -1.60
C THR A 208 8.49 14.75 -2.24
N GLU A 209 9.17 15.88 -2.47
CA GLU A 209 10.60 15.95 -2.84
C GLU A 209 11.50 15.97 -1.62
N ASP A 210 10.93 16.15 -0.42
CA ASP A 210 11.66 16.00 0.82
C ASP A 210 11.95 14.52 1.06
N THR A 211 13.16 14.12 0.68
CA THR A 211 13.66 12.74 0.82
C THR A 211 13.92 12.34 2.28
N THR A 212 13.88 13.30 3.22
CA THR A 212 13.91 13.06 4.66
C THR A 212 12.51 12.79 5.24
N ALA A 213 11.44 13.11 4.49
CA ALA A 213 10.07 12.83 4.86
C ALA A 213 9.80 11.32 4.81
N THR A 214 10.05 10.67 5.94
CA THR A 214 9.79 9.24 6.13
C THR A 214 8.35 8.95 6.53
N THR A 215 7.45 9.94 6.56
CA THR A 215 6.05 9.72 6.95
C THR A 215 5.10 10.44 6.02
N ALA A 216 4.00 9.79 5.66
CA ALA A 216 2.87 10.41 4.98
C ALA A 216 1.58 10.09 5.72
N THR A 217 0.64 11.04 5.73
CA THR A 217 -0.65 10.85 6.39
C THR A 217 -1.78 11.22 5.44
N PHE A 218 -2.65 10.25 5.19
CA PHE A 218 -3.88 10.38 4.42
C PHE A 218 -5.04 10.56 5.39
N TYR A 219 -5.88 11.54 5.15
CA TYR A 219 -6.98 11.87 6.04
C TYR A 219 -8.33 11.74 5.35
N ASN A 220 -9.38 11.54 6.15
CA ASN A 220 -10.78 11.46 5.71
C ASN A 220 -11.00 10.47 4.57
N LEU A 221 -10.35 9.33 4.69
CA LEU A 221 -10.59 8.19 3.82
C LEU A 221 -11.96 7.57 4.18
N PRO A 222 -12.82 7.27 3.18
CA PRO A 222 -14.05 6.53 3.40
C PRO A 222 -13.84 5.22 4.18
N LYS A 223 -14.92 4.77 4.84
CA LYS A 223 -14.97 3.46 5.48
C LYS A 223 -14.67 2.37 4.44
N GLY A 224 -13.85 1.39 4.82
CA GLY A 224 -13.65 0.15 4.07
C GLY A 224 -12.19 -0.31 4.08
N ASP A 225 -11.86 -1.21 3.17
CA ASP A 225 -10.53 -1.82 3.08
C ASP A 225 -9.65 -1.06 2.10
N TRP A 226 -8.46 -0.71 2.55
CA TRP A 226 -7.50 0.08 1.80
C TRP A 226 -6.16 -0.64 1.72
N LYS A 227 -5.47 -0.46 0.60
CA LYS A 227 -4.07 -0.88 0.41
C LYS A 227 -3.17 0.34 0.40
N VAL A 228 -2.08 0.28 1.16
CA VAL A 228 -1.10 1.37 1.25
C VAL A 228 0.21 0.93 0.63
N VAL A 229 0.73 1.76 -0.28
CA VAL A 229 2.02 1.56 -0.94
C VAL A 229 2.78 2.88 -1.03
N CYS A 230 4.10 2.81 -1.15
CA CYS A 230 4.98 3.96 -1.42
C CYS A 230 5.84 3.66 -2.64
N LEU A 231 6.04 4.65 -3.50
CA LEU A 231 6.91 4.62 -4.65
C LEU A 231 8.06 5.58 -4.42
N ALA A 232 9.30 5.09 -4.41
CA ALA A 232 10.47 5.96 -4.43
C ALA A 232 10.89 6.20 -5.88
N LYS A 233 11.11 7.47 -6.24
CA LYS A 233 11.54 7.91 -7.57
C LYS A 233 13.01 8.36 -7.55
N PHE A 234 13.74 7.97 -8.61
CA PHE A 234 15.14 8.29 -8.86
C PHE A 234 15.23 9.12 -10.18
N MET A 235 16.20 10.04 -10.32
CA MET A 235 16.13 11.20 -11.26
C MET A 235 16.03 10.91 -12.78
N ASN A 236 15.44 11.91 -13.48
CA ASN A 236 15.38 12.33 -14.90
C ASN A 236 14.93 11.37 -16.04
N ASN A 237 13.77 11.70 -16.63
CA ASN A 237 13.23 11.24 -17.94
C ASN A 237 12.79 9.77 -18.09
N LYS A 238 12.05 9.28 -17.09
CA LYS A 238 11.36 7.98 -17.03
C LYS A 238 12.30 6.79 -16.75
N ARG A 239 11.85 5.92 -15.82
CA ARG A 239 12.03 4.45 -15.77
C ARG A 239 12.91 3.80 -14.69
N THR A 240 13.23 4.42 -13.56
CA THR A 240 13.45 3.60 -12.35
C THR A 240 12.66 4.13 -11.18
N SER A 241 11.60 3.39 -10.84
CA SER A 241 10.79 3.62 -9.65
C SER A 241 10.71 2.29 -8.92
N LYS A 242 10.79 2.33 -7.60
CA LYS A 242 10.73 1.12 -6.76
C LYS A 242 9.55 1.25 -5.82
N TRP A 243 8.61 0.33 -5.95
CA TRP A 243 7.49 0.18 -5.02
C TRP A 243 7.97 -0.42 -3.70
N SER A 244 7.32 0.00 -2.63
CA SER A 244 7.45 -0.60 -1.30
C SER A 244 6.71 -1.93 -1.22
N ASN A 245 6.80 -2.58 -0.06
CA ASN A 245 5.80 -3.54 0.37
C ASN A 245 4.40 -2.91 0.40
N GLU A 246 3.37 -3.73 0.22
CA GLU A 246 1.95 -3.36 0.35
C GLU A 246 1.47 -3.68 1.76
N VAL A 247 0.74 -2.76 2.39
CA VAL A 247 0.13 -2.99 3.69
C VAL A 247 -1.37 -2.72 3.59
N SER A 248 -2.18 -3.70 3.96
CA SER A 248 -3.65 -3.56 3.99
C SER A 248 -4.11 -2.99 5.32
N VAL A 249 -5.11 -2.10 5.29
CA VAL A 249 -5.72 -1.51 6.47
C VAL A 249 -7.24 -1.41 6.33
N HIS A 250 -7.94 -1.64 7.43
CA HIS A 250 -9.40 -1.51 7.49
C HIS A 250 -9.78 -0.24 8.27
N LEU A 251 -10.55 0.64 7.64
CA LEU A 251 -11.15 1.80 8.28
C LEU A 251 -12.61 1.51 8.60
N SER A 252 -12.95 1.50 9.89
CA SER A 252 -14.29 1.14 10.36
C SER A 252 -15.22 2.34 10.59
N GLN A 253 -14.69 3.56 10.60
CA GLN A 253 -15.42 4.80 10.83
C GLN A 253 -15.73 5.52 9.51
N GLN A 254 -16.78 6.35 9.50
CA GLN A 254 -17.12 7.22 8.39
C GLN A 254 -16.46 8.60 8.58
N PRO A 255 -16.04 9.30 7.51
CA PRO A 255 -15.57 10.70 7.55
C PRO A 255 -16.47 11.59 8.40
N ALA A 256 -15.91 12.66 8.99
CA ALA A 256 -16.72 13.67 9.64
C ALA A 256 -17.77 14.20 8.66
N GLU A 257 -19.04 14.21 9.07
CA GLU A 257 -20.20 14.49 8.21
C GLU A 257 -19.97 15.71 7.30
N THR A 258 -20.06 15.47 5.99
CA THR A 258 -19.86 16.47 4.95
C THR A 258 -20.81 17.66 5.15
N PRO A 259 -20.29 18.89 5.26
CA PRO A 259 -21.15 20.07 5.34
C PRO A 259 -21.97 20.21 4.06
N VAL A 260 -23.19 20.71 4.17
CA VAL A 260 -24.13 20.85 3.05
C VAL A 260 -24.40 22.32 2.80
N ILE A 261 -24.30 22.74 1.54
CA ILE A 261 -24.75 24.08 1.12
C ILE A 261 -26.26 24.06 1.00
N THR A 262 -26.95 24.63 1.97
CA THR A 262 -28.41 24.70 1.96
C THR A 262 -28.91 25.85 1.09
N ARG A 263 -28.15 26.95 1.00
CA ARG A 263 -28.52 28.14 0.22
C ARG A 263 -27.30 28.82 -0.39
N ALA A 264 -27.41 29.31 -1.62
CA ALA A 264 -26.39 30.13 -2.28
C ALA A 264 -27.09 31.18 -3.14
N GLU A 265 -26.84 32.46 -2.88
CA GLU A 265 -27.53 33.59 -3.53
C GLU A 265 -26.56 34.69 -3.94
N VAL A 266 -26.90 35.38 -5.02
CA VAL A 266 -26.11 36.48 -5.55
C VAL A 266 -26.95 37.76 -5.49
N LYS A 267 -26.41 38.81 -4.84
CA LYS A 267 -27.00 40.15 -4.81
C LYS A 267 -25.95 41.18 -5.20
N GLY A 268 -26.05 41.69 -6.43
CA GLY A 268 -24.98 42.50 -7.03
C GLY A 268 -23.67 41.72 -7.07
N ARG A 269 -22.59 42.30 -6.52
CA ARG A 269 -21.27 41.66 -6.42
C ARG A 269 -21.05 40.86 -5.13
N ASN A 270 -22.11 40.59 -4.37
CA ASN A 270 -22.02 39.83 -3.12
C ASN A 270 -22.66 38.45 -3.30
N VAL A 271 -21.92 37.41 -2.91
CA VAL A 271 -22.42 36.03 -2.89
C VAL A 271 -22.64 35.63 -1.43
N THR A 272 -23.87 35.26 -1.08
CA THR A 272 -24.24 34.82 0.27
C THR A 272 -24.54 33.33 0.27
N VAL A 273 -23.89 32.58 1.16
CA VAL A 273 -23.93 31.12 1.21
C VAL A 273 -24.28 30.69 2.62
N THR A 274 -25.28 29.83 2.77
CA THR A 274 -25.60 29.17 4.03
C THR A 274 -25.12 27.73 3.97
N VAL A 275 -24.28 27.38 4.93
CA VAL A 275 -23.71 26.04 5.10
C VAL A 275 -24.25 25.46 6.40
N LYS A 276 -24.73 24.21 6.35
CA LYS A 276 -25.20 23.44 7.50
C LYS A 276 -24.33 22.21 7.68
N THR A 277 -24.08 21.83 8.92
CA THR A 277 -23.42 20.58 9.30
C THR A 277 -24.11 20.00 10.52
N GLU A 278 -24.29 18.68 10.53
CA GLU A 278 -25.13 18.00 11.52
C GLU A 278 -24.40 17.82 12.87
N ASN A 279 -23.06 17.67 12.87
CA ASN A 279 -22.32 17.40 14.10
C ASN A 279 -20.98 18.15 14.28
N PRO A 280 -21.01 19.45 14.67
CA PRO A 280 -19.80 20.23 14.91
C PRO A 280 -19.00 19.81 16.15
N ARG A 281 -19.44 18.81 16.91
CA ARG A 281 -18.62 18.23 18.00
C ARG A 281 -17.64 17.18 17.47
N LYS A 282 -17.88 16.62 16.28
CA LYS A 282 -17.01 15.64 15.60
C LYS A 282 -16.01 16.27 14.62
N GLN A 283 -16.04 17.59 14.45
CA GLN A 283 -15.17 18.37 13.56
C GLN A 283 -14.76 19.67 14.25
N MET A 284 -13.60 20.24 13.90
CA MET A 284 -13.20 21.57 14.41
C MET A 284 -13.90 22.71 13.67
N GLY A 285 -14.33 22.46 12.44
CA GLY A 285 -14.96 23.45 11.60
C GLY A 285 -15.19 22.95 10.17
N TYR A 286 -15.50 23.88 9.28
CA TYR A 286 -15.56 23.66 7.84
C TYR A 286 -15.10 24.90 7.10
N ASP A 287 -14.54 24.70 5.92
CA ASP A 287 -14.22 25.77 4.98
C ASP A 287 -15.34 25.85 3.93
N CYS A 288 -15.77 27.06 3.62
CA CYS A 288 -16.65 27.35 2.50
C CYS A 288 -15.83 28.07 1.43
N VAL A 289 -15.77 27.50 0.24
CA VAL A 289 -14.89 27.94 -0.83
C VAL A 289 -15.72 28.41 -2.01
N LEU A 290 -15.30 29.54 -2.59
CA LEU A 290 -15.83 30.08 -3.83
C LEU A 290 -14.70 30.13 -4.87
N ALA A 291 -14.84 29.33 -5.94
CA ALA A 291 -13.82 29.14 -6.96
C ALA A 291 -14.42 29.21 -8.39
N LYS A 292 -13.60 29.49 -9.41
CA LYS A 292 -14.03 29.51 -10.82
C LYS A 292 -14.00 28.14 -11.49
N SER A 293 -13.14 27.25 -11.00
CA SER A 293 -12.93 25.89 -11.49
C SER A 293 -12.84 24.92 -10.32
N TRP A 294 -13.12 23.65 -10.59
CA TRP A 294 -12.93 22.55 -9.63
C TRP A 294 -11.46 22.16 -9.45
N ASP A 295 -10.62 22.49 -10.44
CA ASP A 295 -9.18 22.55 -10.26
C ASP A 295 -8.90 23.72 -9.32
N ILE A 296 -8.55 23.39 -8.07
CA ILE A 296 -8.22 24.31 -6.99
C ILE A 296 -6.94 25.06 -7.39
N VAL A 297 -7.08 26.30 -7.84
CA VAL A 297 -5.98 27.21 -8.22
C VAL A 297 -6.06 28.50 -7.37
N PRO A 298 -4.96 29.27 -7.18
CA PRO A 298 -4.79 30.29 -6.14
C PRO A 298 -5.76 31.50 -6.09
N GLU A 299 -6.82 31.54 -6.92
CA GLU A 299 -7.79 32.65 -6.96
C GLU A 299 -9.01 32.44 -6.04
N GLU A 300 -8.94 31.50 -5.09
CA GLU A 300 -10.06 31.14 -4.23
C GLU A 300 -10.33 32.18 -3.14
N LYS A 301 -11.62 32.45 -2.90
CA LYS A 301 -12.04 33.04 -1.64
C LYS A 301 -12.47 31.90 -0.72
N VAL A 302 -11.85 31.82 0.45
CA VAL A 302 -12.12 30.80 1.47
C VAL A 302 -12.60 31.48 2.75
N TYR A 303 -13.71 31.02 3.33
CA TYR A 303 -14.12 31.37 4.69
C TYR A 303 -14.05 30.15 5.58
N THR A 304 -13.33 30.28 6.70
CA THR A 304 -13.21 29.25 7.72
C THR A 304 -14.19 29.47 8.85
N ILE A 305 -14.97 28.44 9.15
CA ILE A 305 -16.00 28.46 10.19
C ILE A 305 -15.62 27.43 11.24
N LYS A 306 -15.34 27.89 12.47
CA LYS A 306 -15.03 27.00 13.60
C LYS A 306 -16.27 26.74 14.45
N ASN A 307 -16.53 25.47 14.79
CA ASN A 307 -17.53 25.02 15.77
C ASN A 307 -18.97 25.57 15.62
N LYS A 308 -19.47 25.77 14.39
CA LYS A 308 -20.87 26.16 14.16
C LYS A 308 -21.64 25.06 13.44
N ARG A 309 -22.94 24.89 13.77
CA ARG A 309 -23.85 23.99 13.04
C ARG A 309 -24.35 24.60 11.73
N VAL A 310 -24.59 25.89 11.75
CA VAL A 310 -25.08 26.65 10.59
C VAL A 310 -24.33 27.98 10.56
N SER A 311 -23.87 28.38 9.39
CA SER A 311 -23.31 29.71 9.17
C SER A 311 -23.74 30.27 7.83
N THR A 312 -24.02 31.56 7.82
CA THR A 312 -24.24 32.34 6.60
C THR A 312 -23.02 33.22 6.36
N ILE A 313 -22.45 33.10 5.16
CA ILE A 313 -21.18 33.70 4.76
C ILE A 313 -21.45 34.60 3.57
N THR A 314 -20.88 35.80 3.56
CA THR A 314 -21.01 36.71 2.41
C THR A 314 -19.63 37.00 1.83
N PHE A 315 -19.36 36.44 0.65
CA PHE A 315 -18.23 36.82 -0.19
C PHE A 315 -18.53 38.17 -0.83
N LYS A 316 -17.86 39.23 -0.36
CA LYS A 316 -18.03 40.59 -0.88
C LYS A 316 -17.16 40.83 -2.11
N ASN A 317 -17.59 41.73 -2.99
CA ASN A 317 -16.82 42.21 -4.14
C ASN A 317 -16.30 41.06 -5.03
N VAL A 318 -17.17 40.10 -5.36
CA VAL A 318 -16.87 39.05 -6.34
C VAL A 318 -16.93 39.66 -7.74
N LYS A 319 -15.91 39.39 -8.56
CA LYS A 319 -15.85 39.87 -9.95
C LYS A 319 -16.97 39.19 -10.76
N PRO A 320 -17.47 39.82 -11.83
CA PRO A 320 -18.41 39.16 -12.73
C PRO A 320 -17.83 37.86 -13.29
N GLY A 321 -18.66 36.82 -13.38
CA GLY A 321 -18.23 35.50 -13.85
C GLY A 321 -19.07 34.36 -13.30
N THR A 322 -18.76 33.15 -13.79
CA THR A 322 -19.31 31.90 -13.26
C THR A 322 -18.41 31.36 -12.17
N TYR A 323 -19.00 30.96 -11.05
CA TYR A 323 -18.29 30.38 -9.92
C TYR A 323 -19.02 29.12 -9.43
N TYR A 324 -18.29 28.30 -8.68
CA TYR A 324 -18.80 27.18 -7.91
C TYR A 324 -18.55 27.47 -6.44
N VAL A 325 -19.55 27.21 -5.61
CA VAL A 325 -19.40 27.20 -4.16
C VAL A 325 -19.55 25.78 -3.65
N ALA A 326 -18.61 25.36 -2.81
CA ALA A 326 -18.62 24.08 -2.11
C ALA A 326 -18.13 24.28 -0.68
N ALA A 327 -18.47 23.35 0.21
CA ALA A 327 -17.98 23.35 1.59
C ALA A 327 -17.35 21.99 1.93
N HIS A 328 -16.39 21.97 2.84
CA HIS A 328 -15.76 20.73 3.30
C HIS A 328 -15.39 20.85 4.78
N SER A 329 -15.53 19.77 5.54
CA SER A 329 -15.22 19.80 6.97
C SER A 329 -13.71 19.87 7.21
N PHE A 330 -13.28 20.27 8.40
CA PHE A 330 -11.93 19.98 8.86
C PHE A 330 -11.88 19.59 10.33
N VAL A 331 -10.98 18.66 10.65
CA VAL A 331 -10.94 17.99 11.98
C VAL A 331 -9.69 18.30 12.81
N ARG A 332 -8.61 18.79 12.20
CA ARG A 332 -7.40 19.27 12.89
C ARG A 332 -6.70 20.38 12.12
N GLU A 333 -6.06 21.28 12.85
CA GLU A 333 -5.06 22.23 12.38
C GLU A 333 -3.73 21.81 13.04
N ASN A 334 -2.76 21.32 12.26
CA ASN A 334 -1.44 21.01 12.81
C ASN A 334 -0.79 22.33 13.22
N VAL A 335 -0.63 22.57 14.53
CA VAL A 335 -0.19 23.86 15.10
C VAL A 335 1.20 24.28 14.58
N THR A 336 2.05 23.32 14.21
CA THR A 336 3.42 23.58 13.75
C THR A 336 3.50 23.81 12.24
N SER A 337 2.63 23.20 11.44
CA SER A 337 2.66 23.28 9.97
C SER A 337 1.51 24.06 9.34
N GLY A 338 0.49 24.47 10.11
CA GLY A 338 -0.71 25.17 9.62
C GLY A 338 -1.62 24.31 8.72
N LEU A 339 -1.32 23.01 8.55
CA LEU A 339 -2.08 22.13 7.66
C LEU A 339 -3.44 21.77 8.29
N LYS A 340 -4.52 22.10 7.57
CA LYS A 340 -5.89 21.69 7.90
C LYS A 340 -6.19 20.31 7.31
N VAL A 341 -6.85 19.48 8.10
CA VAL A 341 -7.29 18.16 7.68
C VAL A 341 -8.71 18.23 7.13
N PHE A 342 -8.86 18.17 5.80
CA PHE A 342 -10.11 18.44 5.09
C PHE A 342 -10.96 17.20 4.79
N GLY A 343 -12.24 17.23 5.10
CA GLY A 343 -13.23 16.18 4.80
C GLY A 343 -13.69 16.21 3.35
N GLU A 344 -14.68 15.38 3.03
CA GLU A 344 -15.30 15.39 1.71
C GLU A 344 -15.93 16.75 1.40
N TRP A 345 -16.00 17.06 0.10
CA TRP A 345 -16.68 18.23 -0.39
C TRP A 345 -18.19 18.00 -0.47
N SER A 346 -18.94 19.03 -0.14
CA SER A 346 -20.35 19.13 -0.47
C SER A 346 -20.54 19.08 -1.98
N GLU A 347 -21.73 18.69 -2.42
CA GLU A 347 -22.13 18.94 -3.80
C GLU A 347 -21.95 20.43 -4.14
N PRO A 348 -21.32 20.77 -5.27
CA PRO A 348 -21.08 22.15 -5.65
C PRO A 348 -22.38 22.82 -6.06
N LYS A 349 -22.53 24.09 -5.74
CA LYS A 349 -23.55 24.94 -6.37
C LYS A 349 -22.91 25.90 -7.34
N LYS A 350 -23.32 25.82 -8.60
CA LYS A 350 -22.95 26.79 -9.63
C LYS A 350 -23.69 28.11 -9.38
N ILE A 351 -22.96 29.22 -9.44
CA ILE A 351 -23.51 30.57 -9.32
C ILE A 351 -22.96 31.47 -10.42
N VAL A 352 -23.73 32.50 -10.78
CA VAL A 352 -23.34 33.49 -11.79
C VAL A 352 -23.44 34.87 -11.18
N VAL A 353 -22.30 35.57 -11.13
CA VAL A 353 -22.22 36.96 -10.69
C VAL A 353 -22.28 37.86 -11.92
N LYS A 354 -23.31 38.71 -11.97
CA LYS A 354 -23.56 39.65 -13.07
C LYS A 354 -22.71 40.92 -12.95
#